data_AF-A0A854CIU9-F1
#
_entry.id   AF-A0A854CIU9-F1
#
_cell.length_a   1.000
_cell.length_b   1.000
_cell.length_c   1.000
_cell.angle_alpha   90.00
_cell.angle_beta   90.00
_cell.angle_gamma   90.00
#
_symmetry.space_group_name_H-M   'P 1'
#
loop_
_entity.id
_entity.type
_entity.pdbx_description
1 polymer ?
#
loop_
_entity_poly.entity_id
_entity_poly.type
_entity_poly.pdbx_seq_one_letter_code
_entity_poly.pdbx_strand_id
1 'polypeptide(L)'
;MIDQPTTVELQATGVRFFSRGDETAFFGWIKSFPFVEQIEGHGRTLFMKVNSSAIDEDGLRELLALFRRYGVDMAQLVAFDREEFAEWFRRADAYWHNDIFGSSSTSHNT
;
A
#
# COMPACT_ATOMS: atom_id res chain seq x y z
N MET A 1 23.59 17.33 -2.88
CA MET A 1 22.70 16.62 -1.96
C MET A 1 22.17 15.42 -2.71
N ILE A 2 22.49 14.21 -2.27
CA ILE A 2 21.89 13.00 -2.86
C ILE A 2 20.57 12.86 -2.12
N ASP A 3 19.47 13.14 -2.80
CA ASP A 3 18.13 12.81 -2.30
C ASP A 3 18.11 11.29 -2.13
N GLN A 4 18.05 10.83 -0.88
CA GLN A 4 17.91 9.40 -0.63
C GLN A 4 16.54 9.00 -1.19
N PRO A 5 16.42 7.94 -2.01
CA PRO A 5 15.11 7.42 -2.35
C PRO A 5 14.43 7.06 -1.03
N THR A 6 13.29 7.69 -0.76
CA THR A 6 12.49 7.39 0.44
C THR A 6 11.74 6.11 0.15
N THR A 7 12.46 4.98 0.19
CA THR A 7 11.88 3.66 -0.04
C THR A 7 11.04 3.28 1.17
N VAL A 8 9.76 3.03 0.93
CA VAL A 8 8.80 2.51 1.92
C VAL A 8 8.62 1.03 1.67
N GLU A 9 8.70 0.22 2.72
CA GLU A 9 8.38 -1.20 2.65
C GLU A 9 6.92 -1.42 3.06
N LEU A 10 6.15 -2.05 2.16
CA LEU A 10 4.77 -2.45 2.40
C LEU A 10 4.68 -3.97 2.48
N GLN A 11 3.75 -4.46 3.30
CA GLN A 11 3.56 -5.88 3.55
C GLN A 11 2.14 -6.32 3.17
N ALA A 12 2.06 -7.35 2.34
CA ALA A 12 0.83 -8.07 2.05
C ALA A 12 0.89 -9.46 2.70
N THR A 13 0.41 -9.54 3.94
CA THR A 13 0.42 -10.78 4.74
C THR A 13 -0.90 -11.52 4.62
N GLY A 14 -0.83 -12.82 4.32
CA GLY A 14 -1.99 -13.71 4.38
C GLY A 14 -3.03 -13.44 3.29
N VAL A 15 -2.63 -12.81 2.19
CA VAL A 15 -3.48 -12.58 1.02
C VAL A 15 -4.10 -13.92 0.58
N ARG A 16 -5.42 -13.92 0.42
CA ARG A 16 -6.16 -15.11 -0.03
C ARG A 16 -6.53 -14.92 -1.48
N PHE A 17 -5.99 -15.76 -2.34
CA PHE A 17 -6.39 -15.84 -3.73
C PHE A 17 -7.46 -16.91 -3.88
N PHE A 18 -8.58 -16.57 -4.51
CA PHE A 18 -9.69 -17.50 -4.73
C PHE A 18 -9.54 -18.31 -6.03
N SER A 19 -8.60 -17.93 -6.88
CA SER A 19 -8.23 -18.66 -8.09
C SER A 19 -6.81 -18.30 -8.53
N ARG A 20 -6.23 -19.14 -9.40
CA ARG A 20 -4.94 -18.83 -10.04
C ARG A 20 -4.98 -17.54 -10.88
N GLY A 21 -6.13 -17.24 -11.50
CA GLY A 21 -6.30 -16.02 -12.29
C GLY A 21 -6.25 -14.77 -11.41
N ASP A 22 -6.83 -14.85 -10.21
CA ASP A 22 -6.81 -13.76 -9.23
C ASP A 22 -5.40 -13.51 -8.68
N GLU A 23 -4.67 -14.58 -8.36
CA GLU A 23 -3.24 -14.49 -7.99
C GLU A 23 -2.40 -13.87 -9.13
N THR A 24 -2.64 -14.30 -10.38
CA THR A 24 -1.94 -13.76 -11.55
C THR A 24 -2.24 -12.27 -11.73
N ALA A 25 -3.49 -11.84 -11.52
CA ALA A 25 -3.87 -10.43 -11.60
C ALA A 25 -3.20 -9.60 -10.51
N PHE A 26 -3.16 -10.09 -9.26
CA PHE A 26 -2.46 -9.43 -8.16
C PHE A 26 -0.99 -9.15 -8.49
N PHE A 27 -0.24 -10.18 -8.87
CA PHE A 27 1.17 -10.02 -9.22
C PHE A 27 1.36 -9.21 -10.51
N GLY A 28 0.44 -9.33 -11.47
CA GLY A 28 0.45 -8.53 -12.69
C GLY A 28 0.34 -7.03 -12.40
N TRP A 29 -0.57 -6.64 -11.51
CA TRP A 29 -0.72 -5.25 -11.09
C TRP A 29 0.49 -4.72 -10.35
N ILE A 30 0.97 -5.40 -9.31
CA ILE A 30 2.13 -4.92 -8.54
C ILE A 30 3.36 -4.74 -9.44
N LYS A 31 3.60 -5.67 -10.37
CA LYS A 31 4.73 -5.58 -11.31
C LYS A 31 4.56 -4.49 -12.38
N SER A 32 3.33 -4.02 -12.59
CA SER A 32 3.06 -2.93 -13.56
C SER A 32 3.30 -1.54 -12.98
N PHE A 33 3.37 -1.42 -11.65
CA PHE A 33 3.55 -0.14 -10.99
C PHE A 33 5.00 0.34 -11.11
N PRO A 34 5.26 1.52 -11.72
CA PRO A 34 6.61 2.00 -11.98
C PRO A 34 7.38 2.38 -10.70
N PHE A 35 6.66 2.64 -9.60
CA PHE A 35 7.22 2.96 -8.29
C PHE A 35 7.51 1.74 -7.41
N VAL A 36 7.20 0.51 -7.86
CA VAL A 36 7.56 -0.71 -7.13
C VAL A 36 8.95 -1.15 -7.58
N GLU A 37 9.93 -1.03 -6.68
CA GLU A 37 11.34 -1.31 -6.95
C GLU A 37 11.68 -2.79 -6.74
N GLN A 38 11.03 -3.44 -5.77
CA GLN A 38 11.32 -4.81 -5.41
C GLN A 38 10.10 -5.52 -4.82
N ILE A 39 10.00 -6.83 -5.08
CA ILE A 39 8.98 -7.73 -4.52
C ILE A 39 9.69 -8.98 -3.99
N GLU A 40 9.50 -9.32 -2.73
CA GLU A 40 10.06 -10.51 -2.10
C GLU A 40 9.01 -11.27 -1.29
N GLY A 41 8.97 -12.59 -1.40
CA GLY A 41 8.06 -13.44 -0.64
C GLY A 41 8.77 -14.17 0.49
N HIS A 42 8.27 -14.04 1.73
CA HIS A 42 8.72 -14.82 2.88
C HIS A 42 7.53 -15.45 3.61
N GLY A 43 7.43 -16.77 3.58
CA GLY A 43 6.33 -17.50 4.20
C GLY A 43 4.98 -17.07 3.63
N ARG A 44 4.15 -16.41 4.45
CA ARG A 44 2.82 -15.91 4.07
C ARG A 44 2.78 -14.41 3.79
N THR A 45 3.94 -13.75 3.75
CA THR A 45 4.04 -12.30 3.56
C THR A 45 4.77 -11.99 2.26
N LEU A 46 4.17 -11.09 1.47
CA LEU A 46 4.84 -10.43 0.37
C LEU A 46 5.32 -9.05 0.83
N PHE A 47 6.61 -8.78 0.66
CA PHE A 47 7.24 -7.50 0.92
C PHE A 47 7.41 -6.76 -0.40
N MET A 48 7.00 -5.50 -0.42
CA MET A 48 7.08 -4.62 -1.59
C MET A 48 7.88 -3.38 -1.20
N LYS A 49 9.01 -3.15 -1.86
CA LYS A 49 9.75 -1.89 -1.72
C LYS A 49 9.22 -0.90 -2.74
N VAL A 50 8.71 0.22 -2.24
CA VAL A 50 8.07 1.27 -3.01
C VAL A 50 8.89 2.54 -2.91
N ASN A 51 9.24 3.11 -4.06
CA ASN A 51 9.84 4.44 -4.13
C ASN A 51 8.77 5.50 -3.85
N SER A 52 8.72 6.03 -2.64
CA SER A 52 7.66 6.99 -2.29
C SER A 52 7.77 8.29 -3.08
N SER A 53 8.97 8.69 -3.54
CA SER A 53 9.13 9.88 -4.39
C SER A 53 8.64 9.70 -5.83
N ALA A 54 8.50 8.45 -6.31
CA ALA A 54 8.06 8.15 -7.67
C ALA A 54 6.56 7.85 -7.79
N ILE A 55 5.84 7.76 -6.67
CA ILE A 55 4.39 7.60 -6.67
C ILE A 55 3.73 8.93 -7.01
N ASP A 56 2.72 8.93 -7.86
CA ASP A 56 1.84 10.07 -8.12
C ASP A 56 0.42 9.78 -7.58
N GLU A 57 -0.51 10.70 -7.83
CA GLU A 57 -1.89 10.54 -7.37
C GLU A 57 -2.53 9.26 -7.92
N ASP A 58 -2.40 9.00 -9.22
CA ASP A 58 -2.97 7.81 -9.86
C ASP A 58 -2.34 6.53 -9.30
N GLY A 59 -1.02 6.52 -9.10
CA GLY A 59 -0.30 5.43 -8.47
C GLY A 59 -0.76 5.14 -7.04
N LEU A 60 -1.00 6.16 -6.23
CA LEU A 60 -1.54 5.99 -4.88
C LEU A 60 -2.99 5.50 -4.89
N ARG A 61 -3.81 5.95 -5.86
CA ARG A 61 -5.17 5.42 -6.08
C ARG A 61 -5.17 3.94 -6.48
N GLU A 62 -4.24 3.52 -7.32
CA GLU A 62 -4.07 2.11 -7.70
C GLU A 62 -3.63 1.25 -6.50
N LEU A 63 -2.71 1.74 -5.66
CA LEU A 63 -2.33 1.05 -4.42
C LEU A 63 -3.50 0.93 -3.44
N LEU A 64 -4.29 1.99 -3.26
CA LEU A 64 -5.52 1.96 -2.45
C LEU A 64 -6.50 0.87 -2.93
N ALA A 65 -6.77 0.85 -4.23
CA ALA A 65 -7.68 -0.12 -4.84
C ALA A 65 -7.15 -1.55 -4.69
N LEU A 66 -5.86 -1.77 -4.93
CA LEU A 66 -5.21 -3.07 -4.77
C LEU A 66 -5.30 -3.57 -3.33
N PHE A 67 -4.94 -2.72 -2.36
CA PHE A 67 -4.92 -3.10 -0.95
C PHE A 67 -6.33 -3.45 -0.47
N ARG A 68 -7.31 -2.62 -0.84
CA ARG A 68 -8.72 -2.88 -0.54
C ARG A 68 -9.22 -4.18 -1.16
N ARG A 69 -8.91 -4.43 -2.43
CA ARG A 69 -9.39 -5.62 -3.17
C ARG A 69 -8.86 -6.93 -2.57
N TYR A 70 -7.60 -6.96 -2.18
CA TYR A 70 -6.95 -8.17 -1.67
C TYR A 70 -6.90 -8.24 -0.14
N GLY A 71 -7.54 -7.29 0.56
CA GLY A 71 -7.58 -7.26 2.03
C GLY A 71 -6.20 -7.07 2.65
N VAL A 72 -5.32 -6.32 1.98
CA VAL A 72 -4.03 -5.92 2.53
C VAL A 72 -4.26 -4.76 3.50
N ASP A 73 -3.54 -4.75 4.62
CA ASP A 73 -3.67 -3.71 5.64
C ASP A 73 -3.36 -2.32 5.06
N MET A 74 -4.40 -1.50 4.99
CA MET A 74 -4.34 -0.16 4.41
C MET A 74 -3.65 0.85 5.33
N ALA A 75 -3.54 0.59 6.63
CA ALA A 75 -2.90 1.50 7.58
C ALA A 75 -1.46 1.87 7.16
N GLN A 76 -0.76 0.95 6.50
CA GLN A 76 0.59 1.14 5.97
C GLN A 76 0.68 2.28 4.93
N LEU A 77 -0.43 2.59 4.23
CA LEU A 77 -0.47 3.63 3.21
C LEU A 77 -0.39 5.04 3.80
N VAL A 78 -0.49 5.20 5.12
CA VAL A 78 -0.18 6.47 5.81
C VAL A 78 1.24 6.95 5.53
N ALA A 79 2.17 6.05 5.18
CA ALA A 79 3.53 6.39 4.78
C ALA A 79 3.61 7.27 3.51
N PHE A 80 2.53 7.36 2.74
CA PHE A 80 2.41 8.23 1.57
C PHE A 80 1.61 9.51 1.86
N ASP A 81 1.23 9.78 3.12
CA ASP A 81 0.54 11.02 3.46
C ASP A 81 1.48 12.23 3.34
N ARG A 82 1.20 13.09 2.36
CA ARG A 82 1.98 14.29 2.06
C ARG A 82 1.08 15.38 1.51
N GLU A 83 1.57 16.62 1.61
CA GLU A 83 0.75 17.80 1.35
C GLU A 83 0.18 17.85 -0.07
N GLU A 84 0.92 17.35 -1.06
CA GLU A 84 0.43 17.24 -2.45
C GLU A 84 -0.80 16.34 -2.62
N PHE A 85 -1.05 15.40 -1.70
CA PHE A 85 -2.20 14.49 -1.74
C PHE A 85 -3.27 14.85 -0.72
N ALA A 86 -3.00 15.79 0.19
CA ALA A 86 -3.81 16.04 1.37
C ALA A 86 -5.29 16.32 1.04
N GLU A 87 -5.56 17.06 -0.04
CA GLU A 87 -6.92 17.44 -0.45
C GLU A 87 -7.84 16.24 -0.70
N TRP A 88 -7.31 15.15 -1.24
CA TRP A 88 -8.11 13.97 -1.60
C TRP A 88 -7.81 12.76 -0.72
N PHE A 89 -6.56 12.56 -0.30
CA PHE A 89 -6.13 11.38 0.43
C PHE A 89 -6.67 11.38 1.87
N ARG A 90 -6.71 12.56 2.51
CA ARG A 90 -7.22 12.77 3.88
C ARG A 90 -8.74 12.99 3.94
N ARG A 91 -9.46 12.82 2.83
CA ARG A 91 -10.92 13.03 2.80
C ARG A 91 -11.65 12.05 3.70
N ALA A 92 -12.33 12.57 4.72
CA ALA A 92 -13.08 11.77 5.69
C ALA A 92 -14.23 10.94 5.09
N ASP A 93 -14.75 11.34 3.92
CA ASP A 93 -15.82 10.64 3.20
C ASP A 93 -15.31 9.55 2.24
N ALA A 94 -13.99 9.41 2.08
CA ALA A 94 -13.41 8.40 1.19
C ALA A 94 -13.45 7.00 1.80
N TYR A 95 -13.64 5.97 0.97
CA TYR A 95 -13.80 4.58 1.44
C TYR A 95 -12.58 4.05 2.21
N TRP A 96 -11.40 4.61 1.96
CA TRP A 96 -10.14 4.20 2.59
C TRP A 96 -9.85 4.95 3.89
N HIS A 97 -10.51 6.09 4.15
CA HIS A 97 -10.09 7.01 5.18
C HIS A 97 -10.00 6.37 6.56
N ASN A 98 -11.03 5.61 6.95
CA ASN A 98 -11.04 4.97 8.26
C ASN A 98 -10.00 3.86 8.38
N ASP A 99 -9.73 3.12 7.31
CA ASP A 99 -8.73 2.05 7.30
C ASP A 99 -7.29 2.61 7.39
N ILE A 100 -7.06 3.85 6.95
CA ILE A 100 -5.74 4.51 6.98
C ILE A 100 -5.56 5.41 8.21
N PHE A 101 -6.53 6.28 8.51
CA PHE A 101 -6.42 7.34 9.51
C PHE A 101 -7.31 7.11 10.75
N GLY A 102 -8.27 6.19 10.69
CA GLY A 102 -9.24 5.95 11.77
C GLY A 102 -8.66 5.21 12.98
N SER A 103 -7.47 4.61 12.86
CA SER A 103 -6.88 3.79 13.91
C SER A 103 -6.00 4.63 14.85
N SER A 104 -6.61 5.27 15.85
CA SER A 104 -5.91 5.79 17.02
C SER A 104 -6.53 5.25 18.32
N SER A 105 -6.27 3.98 18.64
CA SER A 105 -6.17 3.41 20.01
C SER A 105 -6.23 1.88 20.02
N THR A 106 -5.15 1.21 20.48
CA THR A 106 -5.14 0.33 21.67
C THR A 106 -3.84 -0.49 21.73
N SER A 107 -3.11 -0.29 22.82
CA SER A 107 -1.95 -1.07 23.26
C SER A 107 -2.19 -2.59 23.26
N HIS A 108 -1.13 -3.36 22.98
CA HIS A 108 -0.93 -4.66 23.60
C HIS A 108 0.48 -4.66 24.20
N ASN A 109 0.57 -4.39 25.50
CA ASN A 109 1.68 -4.84 26.31
C ASN A 109 1.07 -5.80 27.33
N THR A 110 1.30 -7.08 27.11
CA THR A 110 1.03 -8.17 28.07
C THR A 110 2.23 -8.30 29.00
#